data_AF-A0A923X8D7-F1
#
_entry.id   AF-A0A923X8D7-F1
#
_cell.length_a   1.000
_cell.length_b   1.000
_cell.length_c   1.000
_cell.angle_alpha   90.00
_cell.angle_beta   90.00
_cell.angle_gamma   90.00
#
_symmetry.space_group_name_H-M   'P 1'
#
loop_
_entity.id
_entity.type
_entity.pdbx_description
1 polymer ?
#
loop_
_entity_poly.entity_id
_entity_poly.type
_entity_poly.pdbx_seq_one_letter_code
_entity_poly.pdbx_strand_id
1 'polypeptide(L)'
;MKTSKLIAVSAFAAMTMMGFGCSKTNSQADGVATTTTVPGPVVIDPAVPGVGSGSVTTGGSTVTFSPLSTQVLTDYVATHPLNAPSNIKLNVNLSQVEAGRYGGTVTISYTDNGITYAGQFKSGMGRNQSLKGMYDNNTLESNYNYWFKLEKQLVFTGFFEDEYGAVTLTLIPETTTTNSGSDAEPTTTTTYKGSIYYKNFVVQSNPYVGGSTTGTMATHSPYRSCWFTYMGPYDCRSNVIQTKCGLNPGTDAGYKQLGTFTGLNIKSAFNIN
;
A
#
# COMPACT_ATOMS: atom_id res chain seq x y z
N MET A 1 -43.86 -18.02 -43.52
CA MET A 1 -44.14 -19.47 -43.63
C MET A 1 -42.84 -20.21 -43.94
N LYS A 2 -42.62 -21.34 -43.25
CA LYS A 2 -41.57 -22.37 -43.46
C LYS A 2 -40.17 -21.98 -42.94
N THR A 3 -39.42 -22.77 -42.17
CA THR A 3 -39.64 -24.08 -41.51
C THR A 3 -38.45 -24.28 -40.55
N SER A 4 -38.73 -24.74 -39.33
CA SER A 4 -37.76 -25.27 -38.36
C SER A 4 -37.11 -26.56 -38.86
N LYS A 5 -35.84 -26.82 -38.52
CA LYS A 5 -35.29 -28.17 -38.35
C LYS A 5 -34.24 -28.23 -37.23
N LEU A 6 -34.63 -28.92 -36.16
CA LEU A 6 -33.80 -29.58 -35.15
C LEU A 6 -33.16 -30.84 -35.76
N ILE A 7 -31.86 -31.09 -35.52
CA ILE A 7 -31.19 -32.42 -35.45
C ILE A 7 -29.96 -32.21 -34.53
N ALA A 8 -29.99 -32.58 -33.25
CA ALA A 8 -29.79 -33.91 -32.65
C ALA A 8 -28.34 -34.43 -32.67
N VAL A 9 -27.68 -34.28 -31.51
CA VAL A 9 -26.87 -35.26 -30.76
C VAL A 9 -25.96 -36.24 -31.53
N SER A 10 -24.65 -36.12 -31.29
CA SER A 10 -23.76 -37.29 -31.28
C SER A 10 -22.60 -37.04 -30.30
N ALA A 11 -22.72 -37.66 -29.13
CA ALA A 11 -21.65 -37.83 -28.16
C ALA A 11 -20.67 -38.90 -28.68
N PHE A 12 -19.37 -38.61 -28.63
CA PHE A 12 -18.32 -39.64 -28.67
C PHE A 12 -17.42 -39.44 -27.45
N ALA A 13 -17.65 -40.28 -26.46
CA ALA A 13 -16.70 -40.58 -25.41
C ALA A 13 -15.76 -41.69 -25.93
N ALA A 14 -14.45 -41.47 -25.87
CA ALA A 14 -13.47 -42.55 -25.90
C ALA A 14 -12.26 -42.16 -25.05
N MET A 15 -12.14 -42.86 -23.93
CA MET A 15 -10.97 -42.92 -23.06
C MET A 15 -9.74 -43.42 -23.82
N THR A 16 -8.61 -42.76 -23.65
CA THR A 16 -7.29 -43.41 -23.76
C THR A 16 -6.46 -43.09 -22.53
N MET A 17 -5.94 -44.18 -21.96
CA MET A 17 -5.29 -44.30 -20.68
C MET A 17 -3.84 -43.77 -20.69
N MET A 18 -3.43 -43.29 -19.51
CA MET A 18 -2.12 -43.46 -18.85
C MET A 18 -0.83 -43.13 -19.62
N GLY A 19 -0.15 -42.11 -19.13
CA GLY A 19 1.30 -41.96 -19.20
C GLY A 19 1.83 -41.36 -17.90
N PHE A 20 2.35 -42.22 -17.01
CA PHE A 20 3.17 -41.80 -15.88
C PHE A 20 4.49 -41.24 -16.39
N GLY A 21 4.78 -39.99 -16.09
CA GLY A 21 6.06 -39.34 -16.37
C GLY A 21 6.58 -38.61 -15.14
N CYS A 22 7.07 -39.36 -14.14
CA CYS A 22 7.99 -38.83 -13.15
C CYS A 22 9.33 -38.54 -13.82
N SER A 23 9.55 -37.32 -14.29
CA SER A 23 10.92 -36.86 -14.59
C SER A 23 11.63 -36.59 -13.26
N LYS A 24 12.52 -37.50 -12.87
CA LYS A 24 13.60 -37.19 -11.93
C LYS A 24 14.57 -36.23 -12.64
N THR A 25 14.53 -34.97 -12.27
CA THR A 25 15.63 -34.04 -12.61
C THR A 25 16.58 -34.00 -11.42
N ASN A 26 17.78 -34.54 -11.62
CA ASN A 26 18.89 -34.30 -10.73
C ASN A 26 19.33 -32.84 -10.89
N SER A 27 18.96 -31.98 -9.97
CA SER A 27 19.62 -30.69 -9.81
C SER A 27 20.76 -30.87 -8.82
N GLN A 28 21.95 -31.10 -9.36
CA GLN A 28 23.20 -30.88 -8.66
C GLN A 28 23.23 -29.43 -8.18
N ALA A 29 23.59 -29.27 -6.90
CA ALA A 29 23.88 -27.99 -6.29
C ALA A 29 25.11 -27.38 -6.96
N ASP A 30 24.94 -26.19 -7.54
CA ASP A 30 26.03 -25.23 -7.65
C ASP A 30 25.56 -23.95 -6.96
N GLY A 31 26.27 -23.62 -5.88
CA GLY A 31 25.94 -22.54 -4.98
C GLY A 31 26.28 -21.19 -5.57
N VAL A 32 25.29 -20.30 -5.56
CA VAL A 32 25.52 -18.89 -5.25
C VAL A 32 24.47 -18.50 -4.22
N ALA A 33 24.88 -18.49 -2.96
CA ALA A 33 24.08 -17.93 -1.88
C ALA A 33 24.03 -16.41 -2.05
N THR A 34 23.00 -15.89 -2.72
CA THR A 34 22.59 -14.50 -2.56
C THR A 34 21.69 -14.42 -1.34
N THR A 35 22.30 -14.31 -0.16
CA THR A 35 21.62 -13.85 1.05
C THR A 35 21.33 -12.36 0.91
N THR A 36 20.32 -12.00 0.14
CA THR A 36 19.62 -10.73 0.35
C THR A 36 18.70 -10.95 1.54
N THR A 37 19.22 -10.73 2.75
CA THR A 37 18.39 -10.52 3.94
C THR A 37 17.56 -9.28 3.66
N VAL A 38 16.29 -9.48 3.33
CA VAL A 38 15.26 -8.43 3.36
C VAL A 38 15.23 -7.91 4.81
N PRO A 39 15.63 -6.66 5.12
CA PRO A 39 15.36 -6.09 6.43
C PRO A 39 13.87 -6.21 6.71
N GLY A 40 13.54 -7.08 7.65
CA GLY A 40 12.18 -7.25 8.14
C GLY A 40 11.68 -5.97 8.79
N PRO A 41 10.38 -5.91 9.12
CA PRO A 41 9.84 -4.81 9.91
C PRO A 41 10.71 -4.55 11.15
N VAL A 42 10.89 -3.28 11.50
CA VAL A 42 11.75 -2.91 12.62
C VAL A 42 11.15 -3.52 13.89
N VAL A 43 11.91 -4.43 14.50
CA VAL A 43 11.60 -4.99 15.81
C VAL A 43 11.87 -3.91 16.84
N ILE A 44 10.82 -3.42 17.48
CA ILE A 44 10.93 -2.56 18.66
C ILE A 44 10.91 -3.51 19.86
N ASP A 45 12.11 -3.92 20.30
CA ASP A 45 12.28 -4.67 21.55
C ASP A 45 12.24 -3.68 22.74
N PRO A 46 11.25 -3.78 23.66
CA PRO A 46 11.18 -2.91 24.83
C PRO A 46 12.30 -3.15 25.85
N ALA A 47 13.03 -4.26 25.77
CA ALA A 47 13.98 -4.74 26.78
C ALA A 47 15.45 -4.69 26.35
N VAL A 48 15.76 -4.35 25.09
CA VAL A 48 17.15 -4.29 24.59
C VAL A 48 17.58 -2.84 24.35
N PRO A 49 18.48 -2.28 25.18
CA PRO A 49 19.11 -1.00 24.88
C PRO A 49 20.04 -1.16 23.68
N GLY A 50 19.69 -0.57 22.54
CA GLY A 50 20.66 -0.34 21.45
C GLY A 50 20.43 -1.03 20.10
N VAL A 51 19.31 -1.72 19.86
CA VAL A 51 18.91 -2.11 18.49
C VAL A 51 18.00 -1.05 17.89
N GLY A 52 18.49 -0.41 16.83
CA GLY A 52 17.80 0.48 15.89
C GLY A 52 16.57 1.21 16.44
N SER A 53 16.77 2.47 16.86
CA SER A 53 15.70 3.41 17.19
C SER A 53 14.75 3.62 16.00
N GLY A 54 13.81 2.69 15.82
CA GLY A 54 12.53 2.94 15.18
C GLY A 54 11.75 3.83 16.13
N SER A 55 12.12 5.12 16.16
CA SER A 55 11.41 6.12 16.93
C SER A 55 9.93 6.00 16.59
N VAL A 56 9.12 5.59 17.57
CA VAL A 56 7.70 5.93 17.58
C VAL A 56 7.70 7.45 17.45
N THR A 57 7.40 7.94 16.26
CA THR A 57 7.53 9.36 15.94
C THR A 57 6.73 10.14 16.97
N THR A 58 7.41 10.97 17.75
CA THR A 58 6.82 11.91 18.69
C THR A 58 6.03 12.94 17.90
N GLY A 59 4.74 12.65 17.66
CA GLY A 59 3.85 13.49 16.85
C GLY A 59 2.75 12.69 16.15
N GLY A 60 1.78 13.38 15.56
CA GLY A 60 0.68 12.76 14.83
C GLY A 60 -0.52 12.36 15.67
N SER A 61 -1.43 11.61 15.06
CA SER A 61 -2.60 11.00 15.71
C SER A 61 -2.52 9.49 15.58
N THR A 62 -2.67 8.79 16.71
CA THR A 62 -2.68 7.32 16.77
C THR A 62 -4.08 6.81 17.06
N VAL A 63 -4.53 5.85 16.26
CA VAL A 63 -5.85 5.19 16.37
C VAL A 63 -5.69 3.68 16.40
N THR A 64 -6.70 2.98 16.91
CA THR A 64 -6.81 1.54 16.73
C THR A 64 -7.08 1.24 15.26
N PHE A 65 -6.34 0.29 14.71
CA PHE A 65 -6.50 -0.15 13.34
C PHE A 65 -7.11 -1.55 13.31
N SER A 66 -8.07 -1.76 12.42
CA SER A 66 -8.78 -3.03 12.26
C SER A 66 -8.48 -3.60 10.87
N PRO A 67 -7.53 -4.54 10.76
CA PRO A 67 -7.31 -5.28 9.52
C PRO A 67 -8.58 -6.02 9.11
N LEU A 68 -8.76 -6.24 7.79
CA LEU A 68 -9.89 -7.01 7.29
C LEU A 68 -9.87 -8.46 7.78
N SER A 69 -8.67 -9.04 7.90
CA SER A 69 -8.44 -10.35 8.49
C SER A 69 -6.96 -10.54 8.82
N THR A 70 -6.64 -11.54 9.63
CA THR A 70 -5.26 -11.98 9.88
C THR A 70 -4.56 -12.42 8.59
N GLN A 71 -5.29 -13.02 7.65
CA GLN A 71 -4.71 -13.42 6.36
C GLN A 71 -4.26 -12.21 5.55
N VAL A 72 -5.10 -11.18 5.44
CA VAL A 72 -4.76 -9.94 4.72
C VAL A 72 -3.57 -9.24 5.38
N LEU A 73 -3.50 -9.23 6.71
CA LEU A 73 -2.36 -8.67 7.42
C LEU A 73 -1.07 -9.49 7.18
N THR A 74 -1.18 -10.81 7.12
CA THR A 74 -0.04 -11.70 6.81
C THR A 74 0.46 -11.47 5.38
N ASP A 75 -0.45 -11.36 4.41
CA ASP A 75 -0.14 -11.03 3.02
C ASP A 75 0.56 -9.67 2.91
N TYR A 76 0.13 -8.68 3.70
CA TYR A 76 0.76 -7.36 3.79
C TYR A 76 2.19 -7.45 4.33
N VAL A 77 2.38 -8.15 5.46
CA VAL A 77 3.70 -8.26 6.10
C VAL A 77 4.72 -8.98 5.21
N ALA A 78 4.30 -10.03 4.50
CA ALA A 78 5.05 -10.80 3.49
C ALA A 78 6.42 -11.40 3.87
N THR A 79 7.01 -10.98 4.98
CA THR A 79 8.37 -11.32 5.42
C THR A 79 8.38 -12.43 6.48
N HIS A 80 7.28 -12.61 7.20
CA HIS A 80 7.09 -13.67 8.17
C HIS A 80 5.60 -13.99 8.36
N PRO A 81 5.26 -15.22 8.75
CA PRO A 81 3.90 -15.56 9.18
C PRO A 81 3.56 -14.85 10.49
N LEU A 82 2.30 -14.42 10.63
CA LEU A 82 1.81 -13.82 11.87
C LEU A 82 1.15 -14.89 12.75
N ASN A 83 1.39 -14.83 14.06
CA ASN A 83 0.87 -15.78 15.04
C ASN A 83 0.02 -15.05 16.10
N ALA A 84 -1.19 -14.69 15.71
CA ALA A 84 -2.16 -13.92 16.50
C ALA A 84 -1.71 -12.48 16.83
N PRO A 85 -1.57 -11.61 15.81
CA PRO A 85 -1.18 -10.22 16.00
C PRO A 85 -2.24 -9.46 16.81
N SER A 86 -1.79 -8.59 17.71
CA SER A 86 -2.61 -7.81 18.63
C SER A 86 -2.15 -6.35 18.70
N ASN A 87 -2.89 -5.51 19.43
CA ASN A 87 -2.55 -4.09 19.63
C ASN A 87 -2.24 -3.34 18.33
N ILE A 88 -3.01 -3.61 17.29
CA ILE A 88 -2.75 -3.06 15.96
C ILE A 88 -3.14 -1.59 15.94
N LYS A 89 -2.17 -0.72 15.66
CA LYS A 89 -2.32 0.74 15.67
C LYS A 89 -1.92 1.33 14.32
N LEU A 90 -2.59 2.42 13.98
CA LEU A 90 -2.21 3.30 12.88
C LEU A 90 -1.86 4.66 13.47
N ASN A 91 -0.66 5.17 13.16
CA ASN A 91 -0.27 6.55 13.42
C ASN A 91 -0.16 7.29 12.09
N VAL A 92 -0.79 8.46 12.02
CA VAL A 92 -0.67 9.39 10.89
C VAL A 92 0.01 10.65 11.42
N ASN A 93 1.13 11.03 10.80
CA ASN A 93 1.91 12.20 11.16
C ASN A 93 2.38 12.91 9.88
N LEU A 94 1.55 13.82 9.41
CA LEU A 94 1.72 14.57 8.16
C LEU A 94 1.94 16.05 8.47
N SER A 95 2.64 16.73 7.58
CA SER A 95 2.83 18.17 7.65
C SER A 95 2.68 18.77 6.26
N GLN A 96 2.17 19.99 6.21
CA GLN A 96 2.06 20.73 4.96
C GLN A 96 3.46 21.02 4.41
N VAL A 97 3.70 20.63 3.16
CA VAL A 97 4.97 20.85 2.45
C VAL A 97 4.88 22.14 1.64
N GLU A 98 3.77 22.28 0.91
CA GLU A 98 3.38 23.49 0.18
C GLU A 98 1.85 23.62 0.28
N ALA A 99 1.30 24.73 -0.21
CA ALA A 99 -0.13 25.03 -0.12
C ALA A 99 -1.00 23.83 -0.53
N GLY A 100 -1.72 23.26 0.44
CA GLY A 100 -2.62 22.12 0.25
C GLY A 100 -1.93 20.81 -0.17
N ARG A 101 -0.64 20.61 0.10
CA ARG A 101 0.11 19.36 -0.16
C ARG A 101 0.80 18.86 1.10
N TYR A 102 0.67 17.57 1.39
CA TYR A 102 1.12 17.00 2.68
C TYR A 102 2.06 15.81 2.51
N GLY A 103 3.26 15.95 3.05
CA GLY A 103 4.22 14.87 3.22
C GLY A 103 4.25 14.41 4.67
N GLY A 104 5.06 13.40 4.94
CA GLY A 104 5.23 12.83 6.27
C GLY A 104 5.07 11.32 6.26
N THR A 105 4.50 10.80 7.34
CA THR A 105 4.60 9.39 7.67
C THR A 105 3.25 8.78 8.05
N VAL A 106 3.01 7.56 7.57
CA VAL A 106 1.96 6.66 8.04
C VAL A 106 2.62 5.43 8.62
N THR A 107 2.39 5.15 9.90
CA THR A 107 2.98 4.00 10.61
C THR A 107 1.90 3.01 11.00
N ILE A 108 2.09 1.74 10.66
CA ILE A 108 1.24 0.64 11.13
C ILE A 108 2.09 -0.20 12.08
N SER A 109 1.62 -0.35 13.32
CA SER A 109 2.29 -1.19 14.31
C SER A 109 1.38 -2.27 14.86
N TYR A 110 1.98 -3.37 15.30
CA TYR A 110 1.29 -4.50 15.91
C TYR A 110 2.24 -5.26 16.83
N THR A 111 1.70 -6.03 17.76
CA THR A 111 2.46 -6.93 18.62
C THR A 111 2.17 -8.38 18.21
N ASP A 112 3.19 -9.15 17.86
CA ASP A 112 3.12 -10.57 17.53
C ASP A 112 4.12 -11.36 18.38
N ASN A 113 3.67 -12.43 19.04
CA ASN A 113 4.48 -13.22 20.00
C ASN A 113 5.24 -12.37 21.05
N GLY A 114 4.64 -11.26 21.51
CA GLY A 114 5.25 -10.35 22.49
C GLY A 114 6.26 -9.35 21.92
N ILE A 115 6.55 -9.41 20.61
CA ILE A 115 7.44 -8.48 19.92
C ILE A 115 6.60 -7.41 19.21
N THR A 116 6.99 -6.15 19.34
CA THR A 116 6.32 -5.05 18.61
C THR A 116 7.03 -4.78 17.29
N TYR A 117 6.25 -4.74 16.22
CA TYR A 117 6.69 -4.43 14.87
C TYR A 117 6.07 -3.10 14.43
N ALA A 118 6.81 -2.33 13.64
CA ALA A 118 6.30 -1.12 13.01
C ALA A 118 6.76 -1.01 11.55
N GLY A 119 5.81 -0.90 10.64
CA GLY A 119 6.03 -0.54 9.23
C GLY A 119 5.80 0.97 9.05
N GLN A 120 6.78 1.68 8.50
CA GLN A 120 6.76 3.12 8.34
C GLN A 120 6.77 3.51 6.86
N PHE A 121 5.64 4.01 6.37
CA PHE A 121 5.48 4.48 4.98
C PHE A 121 5.60 5.99 4.92
N LYS A 122 6.36 6.49 3.95
CA LYS A 122 6.70 7.89 3.81
C LYS A 122 6.22 8.46 2.49
N SER A 123 5.83 9.72 2.53
CA SER A 123 5.80 10.61 1.38
C SER A 123 6.76 11.74 1.70
N GLY A 124 7.76 11.96 0.86
CA GLY A 124 8.78 12.95 1.19
C GLY A 124 8.24 14.37 1.28
N MET A 125 9.02 15.17 1.99
CA MET A 125 8.81 16.61 2.17
C MET A 125 9.53 17.43 1.08
N GLY A 126 10.20 16.75 0.15
CA GLY A 126 11.01 17.36 -0.90
C GLY A 126 10.35 17.35 -2.27
N ARG A 127 11.16 17.67 -3.28
CA ARG A 127 10.80 17.60 -4.68
C ARG A 127 11.66 16.53 -5.36
N ASN A 128 11.05 15.85 -6.33
CA ASN A 128 11.71 14.88 -7.18
C ASN A 128 12.98 15.49 -7.82
N GLN A 129 14.12 14.82 -7.65
CA GLN A 129 15.40 15.21 -8.24
C GLN A 129 15.28 15.41 -9.76
N SER A 130 15.97 16.39 -10.36
CA SER A 130 15.84 16.60 -11.81
C SER A 130 16.67 15.58 -12.60
N LEU A 131 16.00 14.71 -13.36
CA LEU A 131 16.61 13.68 -14.21
C LEU A 131 16.22 13.91 -15.68
N LYS A 132 17.16 13.73 -16.61
CA LYS A 132 16.93 13.96 -18.04
C LYS A 132 15.81 13.02 -18.55
N GLY A 133 14.80 13.59 -19.21
CA GLY A 133 13.70 12.84 -19.84
C GLY A 133 12.52 12.50 -18.93
N MET A 134 12.54 12.93 -17.65
CA MET A 134 11.44 12.70 -16.71
C MET A 134 10.45 13.87 -16.70
N TYR A 135 9.15 13.56 -16.71
CA TYR A 135 8.06 14.55 -16.77
C TYR A 135 7.70 15.17 -15.41
N ASP A 136 8.14 14.53 -14.33
CA ASP A 136 7.84 14.86 -12.94
C ASP A 136 9.03 15.53 -12.22
N ASN A 137 9.99 16.05 -12.99
CA ASN A 137 11.13 16.79 -12.45
C ASN A 137 10.67 17.97 -11.60
N ASN A 138 11.31 18.14 -10.44
CA ASN A 138 10.99 19.20 -9.49
C ASN A 138 9.52 19.19 -9.02
N THR A 139 8.78 18.09 -9.22
CA THR A 139 7.44 17.92 -8.67
C THR A 139 7.55 17.51 -7.21
N LEU A 140 6.64 17.97 -6.35
CA LEU A 140 6.61 17.54 -4.96
C LEU A 140 6.45 16.02 -4.87
N GLU A 141 7.21 15.39 -3.99
CA GLU A 141 7.01 13.96 -3.70
C GLU A 141 5.58 13.72 -3.19
N SER A 142 5.05 14.65 -2.40
CA SER A 142 3.67 14.68 -1.89
C SER A 142 2.62 15.27 -2.84
N ASN A 143 2.90 15.42 -4.15
CA ASN A 143 2.02 16.14 -5.08
C ASN A 143 0.58 15.57 -5.14
N TYR A 144 0.40 14.29 -4.85
CA TYR A 144 -0.92 13.64 -4.84
C TYR A 144 -1.52 13.50 -3.44
N ASN A 145 -0.93 14.10 -2.41
CA ASN A 145 -1.39 13.99 -1.04
C ASN A 145 -2.10 15.29 -0.64
N TYR A 146 -3.41 15.35 -0.88
CA TYR A 146 -4.19 16.56 -0.64
C TYR A 146 -5.66 16.30 -0.36
N TRP A 147 -6.27 17.28 0.31
CA TRP A 147 -7.71 17.34 0.56
C TRP A 147 -8.45 17.80 -0.69
N PHE A 148 -9.57 17.16 -0.98
CA PHE A 148 -10.42 17.50 -2.12
C PHE A 148 -11.88 17.25 -1.77
N LYS A 149 -12.79 17.82 -2.57
CA LYS A 149 -14.22 17.56 -2.42
C LYS A 149 -14.65 16.36 -3.22
N LEU A 150 -15.35 15.44 -2.57
CA LEU A 150 -16.10 14.37 -3.22
C LEU A 150 -17.49 14.30 -2.61
N GLU A 151 -18.52 14.35 -3.44
CA GLU A 151 -19.93 14.26 -2.98
C GLU A 151 -20.28 15.26 -1.84
N LYS A 152 -19.76 16.50 -1.92
CA LYS A 152 -19.91 17.57 -0.91
C LYS A 152 -19.21 17.31 0.43
N GLN A 153 -18.43 16.25 0.55
CA GLN A 153 -17.58 15.98 1.70
C GLN A 153 -16.14 16.38 1.39
N LEU A 154 -15.44 16.92 2.38
CA LEU A 154 -14.01 17.13 2.30
C LEU A 154 -13.31 15.82 2.68
N VAL A 155 -12.55 15.26 1.76
CA VAL A 155 -11.90 13.96 1.89
C VAL A 155 -10.40 14.09 1.60
N PHE A 156 -9.60 13.16 2.09
CA PHE A 156 -8.17 13.10 1.80
C PHE A 156 -7.83 11.76 1.16
N THR A 157 -6.98 11.80 0.15
CA THR A 157 -6.25 10.61 -0.29
C THR A 157 -4.79 10.95 -0.52
N GLY A 158 -3.90 9.99 -0.22
CA GLY A 158 -2.47 10.15 -0.44
C GLY A 158 -1.74 8.82 -0.56
N PHE A 159 -0.56 8.87 -1.17
CA PHE A 159 0.37 7.75 -1.29
C PHE A 159 1.49 7.86 -0.27
N PHE A 160 1.95 6.71 0.20
CA PHE A 160 3.12 6.56 1.05
C PHE A 160 3.82 5.25 0.68
N GLU A 161 5.13 5.20 0.75
CA GLU A 161 5.90 3.99 0.44
C GLU A 161 6.94 3.69 1.51
N ASP A 162 7.29 2.43 1.63
CA ASP A 162 8.50 1.99 2.32
C ASP A 162 9.43 1.31 1.31
N GLU A 163 10.44 0.58 1.80
CA GLU A 163 11.37 -0.12 0.94
C GLU A 163 10.70 -1.23 0.10
N TYR A 164 9.59 -1.81 0.56
CA TYR A 164 9.03 -3.06 0.04
C TYR A 164 7.60 -2.94 -0.48
N GLY A 165 6.98 -1.79 -0.36
CA GLY A 165 5.63 -1.59 -0.80
C GLY A 165 5.15 -0.16 -0.68
N ALA A 166 3.88 0.00 -1.03
CA ALA A 166 3.17 1.26 -0.97
C ALA A 166 1.84 1.09 -0.25
N VAL A 167 1.41 2.13 0.43
CA VAL A 167 0.07 2.26 0.96
C VAL A 167 -0.62 3.51 0.41
N THR A 168 -1.94 3.45 0.30
CA THR A 168 -2.76 4.64 0.14
C THR A 168 -3.59 4.86 1.40
N LEU A 169 -3.54 6.10 1.90
CA LEU A 169 -4.40 6.56 2.98
C LEU A 169 -5.66 7.19 2.38
N THR A 170 -6.83 6.79 2.85
CA THR A 170 -8.11 7.44 2.51
C THR A 170 -8.77 7.91 3.80
N LEU A 171 -9.20 9.18 3.85
CA LEU A 171 -9.93 9.76 4.98
C LEU A 171 -11.27 10.34 4.53
N ILE A 172 -12.31 10.03 5.31
CA ILE A 172 -13.68 10.52 5.13
C ILE A 172 -14.17 11.03 6.49
N PRO A 173 -14.89 12.15 6.57
CA PRO A 173 -15.39 12.66 7.84
C PRO A 173 -16.37 11.66 8.48
N GLU A 174 -16.31 11.51 9.80
CA GLU A 174 -17.19 10.58 10.52
C GLU A 174 -18.63 11.07 10.60
N THR A 175 -18.78 12.38 10.75
CA THR A 175 -20.06 13.08 10.71
C THR A 175 -20.16 13.83 9.38
N THR A 176 -21.36 13.89 8.83
CA THR A 176 -21.61 14.65 7.60
C THR A 176 -21.53 16.14 7.89
N THR A 177 -20.33 16.70 7.90
CA THR A 177 -20.14 18.15 7.88
C THR A 177 -20.19 18.61 6.42
N THR A 178 -21.21 19.38 6.08
CA THR A 178 -21.28 20.04 4.77
C THR A 178 -20.29 21.19 4.75
N ASN A 179 -19.12 21.00 4.15
CA ASN A 179 -18.15 22.08 3.95
C ASN A 179 -18.52 22.91 2.72
N SER A 180 -18.87 24.17 2.94
CA SER A 180 -19.34 25.12 1.92
C SER A 180 -18.23 25.85 1.14
N GLY A 181 -16.94 25.78 1.55
CA GLY A 181 -15.82 26.49 0.89
C GLY A 181 -15.00 25.65 -0.11
N SER A 182 -14.36 26.23 -1.13
CA SER A 182 -13.48 25.58 -2.14
C SER A 182 -12.37 24.70 -1.51
N ASP A 183 -11.79 23.73 -2.24
CA ASP A 183 -10.65 22.86 -1.85
C ASP A 183 -9.88 23.37 -0.63
N ALA A 184 -10.38 23.03 0.56
CA ALA A 184 -10.04 23.70 1.81
C ALA A 184 -9.28 22.75 2.73
N GLU A 185 -8.44 23.34 3.57
CA GLU A 185 -7.91 22.67 4.75
C GLU A 185 -9.08 22.15 5.62
N PRO A 186 -8.93 20.98 6.26
CA PRO A 186 -9.96 20.39 7.09
C PRO A 186 -10.21 21.20 8.35
N THR A 187 -11.47 21.21 8.82
CA THR A 187 -11.80 21.75 10.14
C THR A 187 -11.15 20.88 11.22
N THR A 188 -10.35 21.51 12.09
CA THR A 188 -9.50 20.83 13.08
C THR A 188 -10.28 20.15 14.21
N THR A 189 -11.59 20.39 14.31
CA THR A 189 -12.51 19.79 15.31
C THR A 189 -13.21 18.53 14.82
N THR A 190 -13.06 18.16 13.54
CA THR A 190 -13.74 17.00 12.94
C THR A 190 -12.88 15.75 13.06
N THR A 191 -13.49 14.65 13.49
CA THR A 191 -12.87 13.31 13.46
C THR A 191 -13.10 12.66 12.11
N TYR A 192 -12.10 11.91 11.66
CA TYR A 192 -12.14 11.18 10.39
C TYR A 192 -12.00 9.68 10.63
N LYS A 193 -12.70 8.94 9.79
CA LYS A 193 -12.49 7.51 9.59
C LYS A 193 -11.76 7.30 8.29
N GLY A 194 -11.16 6.14 8.13
CA GLY A 194 -10.39 5.87 6.94
C GLY A 194 -10.14 4.41 6.64
N SER A 195 -9.49 4.21 5.52
CA SER A 195 -9.05 2.92 5.02
C SER A 195 -7.60 3.00 4.59
N ILE A 196 -6.87 1.93 4.81
CA ILE A 196 -5.54 1.71 4.25
C ILE A 196 -5.68 0.65 3.16
N TYR A 197 -5.12 0.94 2.00
CA TYR A 197 -4.85 -0.06 0.97
C TYR A 197 -3.35 -0.21 0.84
N TYR A 198 -2.89 -1.42 0.54
CA TYR A 198 -1.47 -1.73 0.38
C TYR A 198 -1.20 -2.40 -0.95
N LYS A 199 0.04 -2.28 -1.40
CA LYS A 199 0.61 -2.99 -2.54
C LYS A 199 2.06 -3.33 -2.22
N ASN A 200 2.38 -4.62 -2.23
CA ASN A 200 3.73 -5.10 -2.05
C ASN A 200 4.49 -5.06 -3.39
N PHE A 201 5.75 -4.65 -3.35
CA PHE A 201 6.64 -4.69 -4.51
C PHE A 201 7.18 -6.10 -4.62
N VAL A 202 6.59 -6.90 -5.50
CA VAL A 202 7.01 -8.29 -5.72
C VAL A 202 7.73 -8.35 -7.06
N VAL A 203 8.92 -8.95 -7.06
CA VAL A 203 9.70 -9.20 -8.28
C VAL A 203 8.83 -9.96 -9.27
N GLN A 204 8.74 -9.41 -10.48
CA GLN A 204 8.04 -10.01 -11.61
C GLN A 204 9.07 -10.66 -12.54
N SER A 205 8.76 -11.86 -13.01
CA SER A 205 9.55 -12.54 -14.04
C SER A 205 9.66 -11.73 -15.34
N ASN A 206 8.70 -10.84 -15.60
CA ASN A 206 8.77 -9.85 -16.68
C ASN A 206 8.16 -8.51 -16.22
N PRO A 207 8.98 -7.45 -16.06
CA PRO A 207 8.53 -6.14 -15.56
C PRO A 207 7.75 -5.30 -16.59
N TYR A 208 7.68 -5.74 -17.86
CA TYR A 208 7.03 -5.00 -18.95
C TYR A 208 5.63 -5.50 -19.32
N VAL A 209 5.27 -6.74 -18.93
CA VAL A 209 4.02 -7.38 -19.40
C VAL A 209 3.24 -8.07 -18.27
N GLY A 210 3.60 -7.84 -16.99
CA GLY A 210 2.92 -8.48 -15.86
C GLY A 210 3.18 -9.98 -15.81
N GLY A 211 4.46 -10.37 -15.75
CA GLY A 211 4.86 -11.78 -15.61
C GLY A 211 4.48 -12.39 -14.26
N SER A 212 4.60 -13.71 -14.15
CA SER A 212 4.43 -14.43 -12.87
C SER A 212 5.33 -13.82 -11.79
N THR A 213 4.80 -13.62 -10.59
CA THR A 213 5.56 -13.16 -9.43
C THR A 213 6.48 -14.27 -8.94
N THR A 214 7.68 -13.92 -8.50
CA THR A 214 8.66 -14.89 -7.98
C THR A 214 8.53 -15.11 -6.47
N GLY A 215 7.62 -14.38 -5.80
CA GLY A 215 7.50 -14.35 -4.33
C GLY A 215 8.63 -13.60 -3.63
N THR A 216 9.62 -13.09 -4.38
CA THR A 216 10.71 -12.26 -3.87
C THR A 216 10.28 -10.80 -3.83
N MET A 217 10.64 -10.06 -2.79
CA MET A 217 10.33 -8.63 -2.69
C MET A 217 11.32 -7.82 -3.54
N ALA A 218 10.82 -6.83 -4.27
CA ALA A 218 11.61 -5.81 -4.95
C ALA A 218 11.73 -4.58 -4.05
N THR A 219 12.87 -3.90 -4.09
CA THR A 219 13.04 -2.64 -3.38
C THR A 219 12.41 -1.49 -4.17
N HIS A 220 12.01 -0.45 -3.47
CA HIS A 220 11.54 0.80 -4.06
C HIS A 220 12.58 1.39 -5.05
N SER A 221 12.14 2.30 -5.93
CA SER A 221 13.04 2.92 -6.89
C SER A 221 14.03 3.86 -6.17
N PRO A 222 15.33 3.81 -6.50
CA PRO A 222 16.29 4.77 -5.96
C PRO A 222 16.10 6.18 -6.54
N TYR A 223 15.25 6.35 -7.56
CA TYR A 223 15.14 7.60 -8.30
C TYR A 223 13.92 8.45 -7.94
N ARG A 224 12.82 7.79 -7.58
CA ARG A 224 11.47 8.35 -7.50
C ARG A 224 10.58 7.56 -6.56
N SER A 225 9.60 8.24 -5.99
CA SER A 225 8.50 7.53 -5.35
C SER A 225 7.71 6.69 -6.36
N CYS A 226 7.14 5.60 -5.89
CA CYS A 226 6.46 4.58 -6.69
C CYS A 226 5.28 5.14 -7.50
N TRP A 227 4.66 6.23 -7.04
CA TRP A 227 3.55 6.91 -7.73
C TRP A 227 4.00 7.87 -8.82
N PHE A 228 5.31 7.99 -9.06
CA PHE A 228 5.90 8.63 -10.25
C PHE A 228 6.63 7.62 -11.15
N THR A 229 6.60 6.33 -10.80
CA THR A 229 7.19 5.26 -11.59
C THR A 229 6.17 4.69 -12.56
N TYR A 230 6.56 4.51 -13.82
CA TYR A 230 5.65 4.06 -14.90
C TYR A 230 5.78 2.57 -15.27
N MET A 231 6.75 1.87 -14.71
CA MET A 231 7.07 0.48 -15.06
C MET A 231 7.81 -0.24 -13.93
N GLY A 232 7.69 -1.56 -13.92
CA GLY A 232 8.39 -2.42 -12.97
C GLY A 232 7.60 -2.76 -11.71
N PRO A 233 8.19 -3.57 -10.82
CA PRO A 233 7.50 -4.15 -9.67
C PRO A 233 7.14 -3.13 -8.59
N TYR A 234 7.74 -1.95 -8.64
CA TYR A 234 7.51 -0.82 -7.74
C TYR A 234 6.67 0.31 -8.39
N ASP A 235 5.96 0.05 -9.51
CA ASP A 235 4.90 0.96 -9.96
C ASP A 235 3.70 0.84 -9.00
N CYS A 236 3.38 1.91 -8.29
CA CYS A 236 2.25 1.97 -7.37
C CYS A 236 1.21 3.02 -7.79
N ARG A 237 1.24 3.49 -9.05
CA ARG A 237 0.30 4.51 -9.51
C ARG A 237 -1.13 4.00 -9.43
N SER A 238 -2.02 4.90 -9.05
CA SER A 238 -3.45 4.70 -9.12
C SER A 238 -4.09 5.93 -9.73
N ASN A 239 -4.72 5.75 -10.89
CA ASN A 239 -5.42 6.83 -11.58
C ASN A 239 -6.48 7.48 -10.68
N VAL A 240 -7.16 6.68 -9.85
CA VAL A 240 -8.19 7.16 -8.93
C VAL A 240 -7.61 8.13 -7.89
N ILE A 241 -6.47 7.77 -7.30
CA ILE A 241 -5.82 8.60 -6.27
C ILE A 241 -5.10 9.80 -6.89
N GLN A 242 -4.54 9.67 -8.09
CA GLN A 242 -3.85 10.78 -8.77
C GLN A 242 -4.82 11.84 -9.29
N THR A 243 -5.95 11.42 -9.88
CA THR A 243 -6.94 12.33 -10.48
C THR A 243 -8.04 12.76 -9.52
N LYS A 244 -8.12 12.14 -8.33
CA LYS A 244 -9.16 12.38 -7.33
C LYS A 244 -10.58 12.10 -7.84
N CYS A 245 -10.73 11.21 -8.82
CA CYS A 245 -12.04 10.79 -9.32
C CYS A 245 -12.77 9.78 -8.39
N GLY A 246 -12.13 9.40 -7.28
CA GLY A 246 -12.68 8.50 -6.27
C GLY A 246 -11.77 8.38 -5.06
N LEU A 247 -12.14 7.50 -4.13
CA LEU A 247 -11.44 7.34 -2.85
C LEU A 247 -10.48 6.17 -2.82
N ASN A 248 -10.87 5.06 -3.44
CA ASN A 248 -10.15 3.81 -3.32
C ASN A 248 -9.24 3.62 -4.54
N PRO A 249 -8.00 3.15 -4.37
CA PRO A 249 -7.20 2.79 -5.53
C PRO A 249 -7.92 1.68 -6.29
N GLY A 250 -8.07 1.86 -7.61
CA GLY A 250 -8.75 0.86 -8.45
C GLY A 250 -8.05 -0.49 -8.38
N THR A 251 -8.80 -1.59 -8.54
CA THR A 251 -8.24 -2.95 -8.55
C THR A 251 -7.14 -3.12 -9.59
N ASP A 252 -7.25 -2.38 -10.70
CA ASP A 252 -6.29 -2.39 -11.81
C ASP A 252 -4.91 -1.85 -11.40
N ALA A 253 -4.84 -1.05 -10.33
CA ALA A 253 -3.58 -0.59 -9.74
C ALA A 253 -2.91 -1.66 -8.87
N GLY A 254 -3.57 -2.79 -8.60
CA GLY A 254 -3.03 -3.92 -7.83
C GLY A 254 -3.04 -3.72 -6.31
N TYR A 255 -3.78 -2.72 -5.81
CA TYR A 255 -3.94 -2.49 -4.38
C TYR A 255 -4.97 -3.43 -3.76
N LYS A 256 -4.68 -3.89 -2.54
CA LYS A 256 -5.61 -4.63 -1.69
C LYS A 256 -5.95 -3.80 -0.46
N GLN A 257 -7.20 -3.84 -0.02
CA GLN A 257 -7.56 -3.17 1.24
C GLN A 257 -6.95 -3.93 2.41
N LEU A 258 -6.20 -3.22 3.25
CA LEU A 258 -5.59 -3.78 4.46
C LEU A 258 -6.58 -3.80 5.62
N GLY A 259 -7.28 -2.67 5.81
CA GLY A 259 -8.17 -2.48 6.95
C GLY A 259 -8.67 -1.05 7.09
N THR A 260 -9.34 -0.79 8.20
CA THR A 260 -10.04 0.46 8.48
C THR A 260 -9.75 0.98 9.88
N PHE A 261 -10.05 2.26 10.12
CA PHE A 261 -9.93 2.90 11.42
C PHE A 261 -10.94 4.05 11.56
N THR A 262 -11.16 4.49 12.80
CA THR A 262 -12.06 5.58 13.19
C THR A 262 -11.38 6.46 14.25
N GLY A 263 -11.89 7.67 14.45
CA GLY A 263 -11.48 8.59 15.51
C GLY A 263 -10.14 9.27 15.23
N LEU A 264 -9.70 9.38 13.97
CA LEU A 264 -8.45 10.08 13.66
C LEU A 264 -8.62 11.58 13.91
N ASN A 265 -7.77 12.13 14.78
CA ASN A 265 -7.76 13.56 15.07
C ASN A 265 -6.93 14.26 13.99
N ILE A 266 -7.59 15.05 13.12
CA ILE A 266 -6.92 15.69 11.99
C ILE A 266 -5.94 16.77 12.41
N LYS A 267 -6.26 17.52 13.47
CA LYS A 267 -5.36 18.55 14.01
C LYS A 267 -3.98 17.97 14.31
N SER A 268 -3.97 16.88 15.08
CA SER A 268 -2.74 16.17 15.43
C SER A 268 -2.15 15.40 14.25
N ALA A 269 -2.97 14.75 13.42
CA ALA A 269 -2.50 13.93 12.31
C ALA A 269 -1.81 14.74 11.20
N PHE A 270 -2.23 15.99 10.99
CA PHE A 270 -1.71 16.88 9.94
C PHE A 270 -0.87 18.04 10.51
N ASN A 271 -0.61 18.03 11.82
CA ASN A 271 0.11 19.09 12.54
C ASN A 271 -0.43 20.51 12.22
N ILE A 272 -1.76 20.66 12.17
CA ILE A 272 -2.44 21.91 11.86
C ILE A 272 -2.62 22.70 13.17
N ASN A 273 -2.24 23.98 13.19
CA ASN A 273 -2.38 24.83 14.37
C ASN A 273 -3.78 25.45 14.50
#